data_AF-N1U7J6-F1
#
_entry.id   AF-N1U7J6-F1
#
_cell.length_a   1.000
_cell.length_b   1.000
_cell.length_c   1.000
_cell.angle_alpha   90.00
_cell.angle_beta   90.00
_cell.angle_gamma   90.00
#
_symmetry.space_group_name_H-M   'P 1'
#
loop_
_entity.id
_entity.type
_entity.pdbx_description
1 polymer ?
#
loop_
_entity_poly.entity_id
_entity_poly.type
_entity_poly.pdbx_seq_one_letter_code
_entity_poly.pdbx_strand_id
1 'polypeptide(L)'
;MPNAIRTDNGVPFAAGLGMSLLSTWWIKLGILPERIRPGKPQENGRHERMHRTLKAEAVYPIRSSMKQQQKSFDRFRAEYNFERPHEALGQKTPSQLYKHSTRIFPNRIPEIRYPDHFEIRKVDDGCFYWKNQRYFITKSLAGERIGFEPVEDGLWRIYFSFVTIGYFDERIRKVTRTLKV
;
A
#
# COMPACT_ATOMS: atom_id res chain seq x y z
N MET A 1 -2.55 -13.97 -2.56
CA MET A 1 -2.20 -12.60 -2.13
C MET A 1 -1.34 -11.92 -3.19
N PRO A 2 -1.61 -10.66 -3.55
CA PRO A 2 -0.81 -9.95 -4.54
C PRO A 2 0.60 -9.66 -4.02
N ASN A 3 1.56 -9.40 -4.93
CA ASN A 3 2.89 -8.92 -4.56
C ASN A 3 2.89 -7.43 -4.20
N ALA A 4 2.05 -6.66 -4.87
CA ALA A 4 1.88 -5.25 -4.63
C ALA A 4 0.41 -4.86 -4.73
N ILE A 5 0.03 -3.82 -3.99
CA ILE A 5 -1.28 -3.17 -4.13
C ILE A 5 -1.00 -1.73 -4.50
N ARG A 6 -1.50 -1.30 -5.67
CA ARG A 6 -1.41 0.07 -6.13
C ARG A 6 -2.62 0.87 -5.69
N THR A 7 -2.39 2.00 -5.04
CA THR A 7 -3.43 2.92 -4.59
C THR A 7 -3.16 4.34 -5.05
N ASP A 8 -4.17 5.19 -4.94
CA ASP A 8 -3.96 6.63 -4.93
C ASP A 8 -3.27 7.09 -3.64
N ASN A 9 -3.09 8.40 -3.51
CA ASN A 9 -2.47 9.03 -2.33
C ASN A 9 -3.52 9.44 -1.26
N GLY A 10 -4.72 8.85 -1.29
CA GLY A 10 -5.75 9.14 -0.31
C GLY A 10 -5.33 8.82 1.13
N VAL A 11 -5.87 9.56 2.09
CA VAL A 11 -5.56 9.45 3.53
C VAL A 11 -5.59 8.01 4.07
N PRO A 12 -6.54 7.13 3.68
CA PRO A 12 -6.54 5.75 4.15
C PRO A 12 -5.31 4.92 3.74
N PHE A 13 -4.65 5.30 2.63
CA PHE A 13 -3.50 4.58 2.06
C PHE A 13 -2.17 5.29 2.34
N ALA A 14 -2.23 6.58 2.66
CA ALA A 14 -1.08 7.44 2.86
C ALA A 14 -1.35 8.51 3.92
N ALA A 15 -0.65 8.43 5.05
CA ALA A 15 -0.59 9.50 6.06
C ALA A 15 0.87 9.83 6.40
N GLY A 16 1.15 11.05 6.85
CA GLY A 16 2.49 11.50 7.28
C GLY A 16 3.59 11.26 6.23
N LEU A 17 4.65 10.52 6.58
CA LEU A 17 5.73 10.08 5.69
C LEU A 17 5.30 9.10 4.59
N GLY A 18 3.99 8.87 4.46
CA GLY A 18 3.46 7.93 3.52
C GLY A 18 3.33 6.54 4.12
N MET A 19 2.77 6.45 5.32
CA MET A 19 2.37 5.20 5.95
C MET A 19 1.02 5.42 6.62
N SER A 20 0.06 4.55 6.35
CA SER A 20 -1.17 4.39 7.11
C SER A 20 -1.18 3.03 7.82
N LEU A 21 -2.07 2.85 8.79
CA LEU A 21 -2.26 1.55 9.45
C LEU A 21 -2.53 0.42 8.44
N LEU A 22 -3.27 0.72 7.38
CA LEU A 22 -3.56 -0.23 6.31
C LEU A 22 -2.30 -0.62 5.53
N SER A 23 -1.47 0.36 5.16
CA SER A 23 -0.20 0.08 4.49
C SER A 23 0.79 -0.67 5.38
N THR A 24 0.82 -0.37 6.69
CA THR A 24 1.60 -1.12 7.68
C THR A 24 1.19 -2.59 7.67
N TRP A 25 -0.12 -2.87 7.71
CA TRP A 25 -0.63 -4.24 7.68
C TRP A 25 -0.28 -4.98 6.37
N TRP A 26 -0.40 -4.33 5.21
CA TRP A 26 0.01 -4.90 3.93
C TRP A 26 1.49 -5.25 3.90
N ILE A 27 2.35 -4.36 4.38
CA ILE A 27 3.79 -4.63 4.45
C ILE A 27 4.08 -5.84 5.35
N LYS A 28 3.39 -5.98 6.49
CA LYS A 28 3.53 -7.17 7.35
C LYS A 28 3.09 -8.47 6.65
N LEU A 29 2.18 -8.40 5.69
CA LEU A 29 1.77 -9.53 4.85
C LEU A 29 2.72 -9.81 3.67
N GLY A 30 3.79 -9.02 3.51
CA GLY A 30 4.67 -9.13 2.35
C GLY A 30 4.08 -8.50 1.08
N ILE A 31 3.16 -7.55 1.21
CA ILE A 31 2.52 -6.85 0.10
C ILE A 31 3.11 -5.45 0.01
N LEU A 32 3.69 -5.10 -1.14
CA LEU A 32 4.26 -3.77 -1.39
C LEU A 32 3.14 -2.74 -1.67
N PRO A 33 3.01 -1.67 -0.86
CA PRO A 33 2.11 -0.57 -1.19
C PRO A 33 2.76 0.29 -2.29
N GLU A 34 2.21 0.22 -3.49
CA GLU A 34 2.60 1.08 -4.61
C GLU A 34 1.71 2.31 -4.68
N ARG A 35 2.30 3.46 -4.97
CA ARG A 35 1.56 4.72 -5.11
C ARG A 35 1.72 5.29 -6.49
N ILE A 36 0.63 5.88 -6.96
CA ILE A 36 0.70 6.73 -8.14
C ILE A 36 1.60 7.94 -7.85
N ARG A 37 2.30 8.38 -8.89
CA ARG A 37 3.14 9.57 -8.80
C ARG A 37 2.26 10.80 -8.49
N PRO A 38 2.71 11.72 -7.62
CA PRO A 38 2.01 12.98 -7.38
C PRO A 38 1.71 13.69 -8.70
N GLY A 39 0.47 14.18 -8.85
CA GLY A 39 0.03 14.86 -10.07
C GLY A 39 -0.17 13.97 -11.30
N LYS A 40 -0.14 12.64 -11.17
CA LYS A 40 -0.35 11.69 -12.29
C LYS A 40 -1.60 10.80 -12.11
N PRO A 41 -2.81 11.39 -12.06
CA PRO A 41 -4.06 10.62 -11.91
C PRO A 41 -4.31 9.62 -13.04
N GLN A 42 -3.68 9.82 -14.21
CA GLN A 42 -3.80 8.92 -15.36
C GLN A 42 -3.27 7.50 -15.06
N GLU A 43 -2.38 7.35 -14.08
CA GLU A 43 -1.87 6.04 -13.66
C GLU A 43 -2.96 5.14 -13.05
N ASN A 44 -4.07 5.74 -12.60
CA ASN A 44 -5.25 5.01 -12.12
C ASN A 44 -6.42 5.03 -13.11
N GLY A 45 -6.20 5.50 -14.35
CA GLY A 45 -7.27 5.73 -15.33
C GLY A 45 -8.08 4.48 -15.69
N ARG A 46 -7.46 3.29 -15.66
CA ARG A 46 -8.17 2.02 -15.90
C ARG A 46 -9.16 1.71 -14.79
N HIS A 47 -8.75 1.91 -13.53
CA HIS A 47 -9.61 1.68 -12.38
C HIS A 47 -10.75 2.71 -12.33
N GLU A 48 -10.46 3.98 -12.65
CA GLU A 48 -11.47 5.03 -12.69
C GLU A 48 -12.49 4.82 -13.83
N ARG A 49 -12.04 4.30 -14.99
CA ARG A 49 -12.96 3.89 -16.07
C ARG A 49 -13.90 2.77 -15.62
N MET A 50 -13.36 1.75 -14.96
CA MET A 50 -14.17 0.66 -14.40
C MET A 50 -15.20 1.18 -13.40
N HIS A 51 -14.81 2.09 -12.50
CA HIS A 51 -15.74 2.72 -11.55
C HIS A 51 -16.86 3.49 -12.24
N ARG A 52 -16.56 4.21 -13.32
CA ARG A 52 -17.58 4.93 -14.10
C ARG A 52 -18.59 3.98 -14.71
N THR A 53 -18.13 2.90 -15.31
CA THR A 53 -18.97 1.84 -15.88
C THR A 53 -19.84 1.17 -14.81
N LEU A 54 -19.24 0.79 -13.67
CA LEU A 54 -19.96 0.22 -12.52
C LEU A 54 -21.07 1.16 -12.04
N LYS A 55 -20.77 2.46 -11.92
CA LYS A 55 -21.76 3.45 -11.49
C LYS A 55 -22.93 3.54 -12.47
N ALA A 56 -22.64 3.63 -13.76
CA ALA A 56 -23.67 3.76 -14.80
C ALA A 56 -24.58 2.53 -14.90
N GLU A 57 -24.03 1.33 -14.74
CA GLU A 57 -24.76 0.09 -15.05
C GLU A 57 -25.32 -0.63 -13.82
N ALA A 58 -24.62 -0.52 -12.68
CA ALA A 58 -24.97 -1.29 -11.48
C ALA A 58 -25.42 -0.43 -10.31
N VAL A 59 -24.98 0.83 -10.21
CA VAL A 59 -25.34 1.73 -9.10
C VAL A 59 -26.56 2.57 -9.43
N TYR A 60 -26.61 3.17 -10.62
CA TYR A 60 -27.66 4.11 -10.99
C TYR A 60 -28.67 3.50 -11.98
N PRO A 61 -29.99 3.62 -11.74
CA PRO A 61 -30.61 4.12 -10.51
C PRO A 61 -30.42 3.15 -9.32
N ILE A 62 -30.37 3.69 -8.10
CA ILE A 62 -30.20 2.87 -6.89
C ILE A 62 -31.43 1.98 -6.72
N ARG A 63 -31.21 0.68 -6.41
CA ARG A 63 -32.31 -0.27 -6.22
C ARG A 63 -33.01 -0.06 -4.88
N SER A 64 -34.27 -0.49 -4.77
CA SER A 64 -35.11 -0.25 -3.59
C SER A 64 -34.71 -1.04 -2.34
N SER A 65 -33.77 -2.00 -2.45
CA SER A 65 -33.25 -2.75 -1.32
C SER A 65 -31.80 -3.18 -1.52
N MET A 66 -31.06 -3.37 -0.42
CA MET A 66 -29.68 -3.88 -0.46
C MET A 66 -29.57 -5.22 -1.19
N LYS A 67 -30.56 -6.11 -1.03
CA LYS A 67 -30.58 -7.42 -1.72
C LYS A 67 -30.66 -7.26 -3.24
N GLN A 68 -31.49 -6.34 -3.72
CA GLN A 68 -31.58 -6.05 -5.16
C GLN A 68 -30.34 -5.33 -5.68
N GLN A 69 -29.77 -4.43 -4.89
CA GLN A 69 -28.52 -3.74 -5.23
C GLN A 69 -27.36 -4.73 -5.35
N GLN A 70 -27.24 -5.68 -4.41
CA GLN A 70 -26.24 -6.75 -4.46
C GLN A 70 -26.40 -7.62 -5.71
N LYS A 71 -27.64 -8.02 -6.07
CA LYS A 71 -27.89 -8.74 -7.33
C LYS A 71 -27.43 -7.96 -8.56
N SER A 72 -27.60 -6.63 -8.55
CA SER A 72 -27.12 -5.76 -9.64
C SER A 72 -25.59 -5.76 -9.72
N PHE A 73 -24.90 -5.71 -8.57
CA PHE A 73 -23.44 -5.82 -8.52
C PHE A 73 -22.92 -7.18 -8.94
N ASP A 74 -23.59 -8.27 -8.53
CA ASP A 74 -23.20 -9.63 -8.89
C ASP A 74 -23.33 -9.84 -10.40
N ARG A 75 -24.43 -9.37 -11.00
CA ARG A 75 -24.63 -9.41 -12.47
C ARG A 75 -23.55 -8.62 -13.19
N PHE A 76 -23.31 -7.37 -12.78
CA PHE A 76 -22.25 -6.55 -13.38
C PHE A 76 -20.89 -7.25 -13.29
N ARG A 77 -20.57 -7.83 -12.14
CA ARG A 77 -19.29 -8.51 -11.93
C ARG A 77 -19.15 -9.76 -12.79
N ALA A 78 -20.23 -10.51 -13.02
CA ALA A 78 -20.23 -11.66 -13.92
C ALA A 78 -19.99 -11.19 -15.36
N GLU A 79 -20.78 -10.25 -15.85
CA GLU A 79 -20.69 -9.73 -17.22
C GLU A 79 -19.30 -9.11 -17.49
N TYR A 80 -18.86 -8.20 -16.62
CA TYR A 80 -17.60 -7.47 -16.79
C TYR A 80 -16.37 -8.40 -16.85
N ASN A 81 -16.37 -9.46 -16.03
CA ASN A 81 -15.21 -10.36 -15.91
C ASN A 81 -15.24 -11.53 -16.90
N PHE A 82 -16.41 -12.02 -17.29
CA PHE A 82 -16.54 -13.26 -18.06
C PHE A 82 -17.11 -13.09 -19.46
N GLU A 83 -17.86 -12.02 -19.74
CA GLU A 83 -18.58 -11.85 -21.00
C GLU A 83 -18.06 -10.65 -21.81
N ARG A 84 -17.76 -9.53 -21.13
CA ARG A 84 -17.39 -8.27 -21.78
C ARG A 84 -15.95 -8.31 -22.32
N PRO A 85 -15.74 -8.17 -23.64
CA PRO A 85 -14.41 -7.98 -24.21
C PRO A 85 -13.89 -6.56 -23.94
N HIS A 86 -12.59 -6.42 -23.67
CA HIS A 86 -11.98 -5.12 -23.39
C HIS A 86 -10.91 -4.82 -24.44
N GLU A 87 -11.01 -3.67 -25.11
CA GLU A 87 -10.01 -3.19 -26.09
C GLU A 87 -8.60 -3.17 -25.51
N ALA A 88 -8.44 -2.69 -24.27
CA ALA A 88 -7.16 -2.63 -23.57
C ALA A 88 -6.55 -4.01 -23.28
N LEU A 89 -7.34 -5.09 -23.44
CA LEU A 89 -6.94 -6.48 -23.27
C LEU A 89 -6.93 -7.24 -24.62
N GLY A 90 -7.04 -6.54 -25.75
CA GLY A 90 -7.09 -7.16 -27.08
C GLY A 90 -8.38 -7.94 -27.32
N GLN A 91 -9.53 -7.37 -26.91
CA GLN A 91 -10.86 -8.00 -26.98
C GLN A 91 -11.02 -9.26 -26.14
N LYS A 92 -10.11 -9.50 -25.19
CA LYS A 92 -10.24 -10.56 -24.19
C LYS A 92 -10.99 -10.08 -22.96
N THR A 93 -11.59 -11.02 -22.24
CA THR A 93 -12.22 -10.76 -20.95
C THR A 93 -11.18 -10.79 -19.82
N PRO A 94 -11.44 -10.15 -18.68
CA PRO A 94 -10.52 -10.20 -17.53
C PRO A 94 -10.25 -11.62 -17.05
N SER A 95 -11.25 -12.51 -17.06
CA SER A 95 -11.09 -13.90 -16.63
C SER A 95 -10.14 -14.72 -17.51
N GLN A 96 -10.04 -14.39 -18.80
CA GLN A 96 -9.09 -15.05 -19.71
C GLN A 96 -7.63 -14.70 -19.44
N LEU A 97 -7.37 -13.56 -18.80
CA LEU A 97 -6.01 -13.07 -18.52
C LEU A 97 -5.64 -13.17 -17.04
N TYR A 98 -6.62 -13.11 -16.16
CA TYR A 98 -6.40 -13.16 -14.73
C TYR A 98 -5.88 -14.53 -14.31
N LYS A 99 -4.79 -14.51 -13.54
CA LYS A 99 -4.25 -15.69 -12.88
C LYS A 99 -4.32 -15.48 -11.38
N HIS A 100 -4.91 -16.45 -10.69
CA HIS A 100 -4.93 -16.44 -9.23
C HIS A 100 -3.50 -16.46 -8.70
N SER A 101 -3.25 -15.65 -7.67
CA SER A 101 -1.96 -15.67 -6.99
C SER A 101 -1.78 -16.96 -6.21
N THR A 102 -0.59 -17.56 -6.35
CA THR A 102 -0.16 -18.74 -5.59
C THR A 102 0.20 -18.42 -4.14
N ARG A 103 0.36 -17.15 -3.77
CA ARG A 103 0.66 -16.75 -2.38
C ARG A 103 -0.59 -16.90 -1.51
N ILE A 104 -0.51 -17.66 -0.44
CA ILE A 104 -1.63 -17.91 0.48
C ILE A 104 -1.71 -16.80 1.53
N PHE A 105 -2.92 -16.47 1.98
CA PHE A 105 -3.10 -15.59 3.14
C PHE A 105 -2.71 -16.32 4.43
N PRO A 106 -1.72 -15.83 5.20
CA PRO A 106 -1.19 -16.58 6.33
C PRO A 106 -2.15 -16.53 7.53
N ASN A 107 -2.22 -17.64 8.29
CA ASN A 107 -3.03 -17.71 9.51
C ASN A 107 -2.54 -16.80 10.64
N ARG A 108 -1.26 -16.38 10.58
CA ARG A 108 -0.63 -15.44 11.50
C ARG A 108 0.28 -14.52 10.71
N ILE A 109 0.38 -13.27 11.13
CA ILE A 109 1.28 -12.30 10.51
C ILE A 109 2.73 -12.74 10.76
N PRO A 110 3.57 -12.88 9.72
CA PRO A 110 4.97 -13.23 9.88
C PRO A 110 5.72 -12.24 10.77
N GLU A 111 6.65 -12.76 11.57
CA GLU A 111 7.58 -11.94 12.33
C GLU A 111 8.51 -11.17 11.37
N ILE A 112 8.67 -9.87 11.60
CA ILE A 112 9.62 -9.05 10.84
C ILE A 112 11.03 -9.32 11.36
N ARG A 113 11.93 -9.72 10.46
CA ARG A 113 13.36 -9.92 10.74
C ARG A 113 14.17 -8.97 9.88
N TYR A 114 15.19 -8.38 10.49
CA TYR A 114 16.16 -7.53 9.82
C TYR A 114 17.52 -8.24 9.79
N PRO A 115 18.37 -7.98 8.79
CA PRO A 115 19.75 -8.48 8.79
C PRO A 115 20.54 -8.01 10.01
N ASP A 116 21.56 -8.77 10.41
CA ASP A 116 22.32 -8.53 11.65
C ASP A 116 23.08 -7.19 11.67
N HIS A 117 23.41 -6.65 10.50
CA HIS A 117 24.08 -5.35 10.37
C HIS A 117 23.12 -4.15 10.53
N PHE A 118 21.82 -4.39 10.69
CA PHE A 118 20.85 -3.32 10.93
C PHE A 118 20.81 -2.96 12.41
N GLU A 119 20.75 -1.67 12.69
CA GLU A 119 20.38 -1.21 14.02
C GLU A 119 18.84 -1.22 14.15
N ILE A 120 18.32 -1.89 15.18
CA ILE A 120 16.87 -2.08 15.35
C ILE A 120 16.35 -1.16 16.46
N ARG A 121 15.35 -0.33 16.15
CA ARG A 121 14.68 0.53 17.14
C ARG A 121 13.19 0.24 17.21
N LYS A 122 12.63 0.31 18.42
CA LYS A 122 11.19 0.26 18.65
C LYS A 122 10.60 1.65 18.41
N VAL A 123 9.42 1.69 17.81
CA VAL A 123 8.63 2.91 17.65
C VAL A 123 7.60 3.00 18.78
N ASP A 124 7.63 4.11 19.52
CA ASP A 124 6.72 4.43 20.62
C ASP A 124 5.95 5.74 20.34
N ASP A 125 4.62 5.66 20.31
CA ASP A 125 3.69 6.71 19.85
C ASP A 125 4.20 7.44 18.58
N GLY A 126 4.65 6.65 17.61
CA GLY A 126 5.12 7.15 16.31
C GLY A 126 6.52 7.78 16.31
N CYS A 127 7.28 7.64 17.38
CA CYS A 127 8.66 8.11 17.47
C CYS A 127 9.64 6.98 17.77
N PHE A 128 10.90 7.13 17.38
CA PHE A 128 12.00 6.30 17.87
C PHE A 128 12.99 7.13 18.69
N TYR A 129 13.85 6.45 19.45
CA TYR A 129 14.91 7.08 20.23
C TYR A 129 16.26 6.82 19.57
N TRP A 130 17.10 7.87 19.50
CA TRP A 130 18.48 7.80 19.04
C TRP A 130 19.35 8.69 19.91
N LYS A 131 20.40 8.14 20.53
CA LYS A 131 21.30 8.86 21.46
C LYS A 131 20.53 9.75 22.48
N ASN A 132 19.52 9.16 23.15
CA ASN A 132 18.62 9.80 24.12
C ASN A 132 17.71 10.94 23.58
N GLN A 133 17.67 11.17 22.27
CA GLN A 133 16.77 12.12 21.61
C GLN A 133 15.60 11.37 20.95
N ARG A 134 14.40 11.96 20.98
CA ARG A 134 13.19 11.41 20.34
C ARG A 134 13.00 12.00 18.94
N TYR A 135 12.70 11.15 17.95
CA TYR A 135 12.47 11.53 16.56
C TYR A 135 11.16 10.97 16.05
N PHE A 136 10.30 11.82 15.48
CA PHE A 136 9.03 11.39 14.90
C PHE A 136 9.24 10.74 13.54
N ILE A 137 8.53 9.62 13.31
CA ILE A 137 8.48 8.93 12.02
C ILE A 137 7.04 8.83 11.52
N THR A 138 6.18 8.08 12.21
CA THR A 138 4.75 7.95 11.91
C THR A 138 4.04 7.17 13.01
N LYS A 139 2.84 7.63 13.40
CA LYS A 139 2.00 6.92 14.36
C LYS A 139 1.53 5.54 13.87
N SER A 140 1.49 5.31 12.56
CA SER A 140 1.08 4.02 11.99
C SER A 140 2.06 2.87 12.26
N LEU A 141 3.21 3.15 12.84
CA LEU A 141 4.21 2.16 13.27
C LEU A 141 4.31 2.06 14.79
N ALA A 142 3.42 2.68 15.58
CA ALA A 142 3.46 2.56 17.04
C ALA A 142 3.42 1.09 17.48
N GLY A 143 4.39 0.70 18.33
CA GLY A 143 4.57 -0.67 18.79
C GLY A 143 5.44 -1.56 17.87
N GLU A 144 5.73 -1.12 16.65
CA GLU A 144 6.53 -1.88 15.68
C GLU A 144 8.05 -1.67 15.88
N ARG A 145 8.84 -2.57 15.29
CA ARG A 145 10.30 -2.44 15.20
C ARG A 145 10.70 -2.05 13.78
N ILE A 146 11.53 -1.03 13.66
CA ILE A 146 12.10 -0.54 12.41
C ILE A 146 13.61 -0.81 12.39
N GLY A 147 14.13 -1.05 11.19
CA GLY A 147 15.54 -1.32 10.96
C GLY A 147 16.24 -0.11 10.36
N PHE A 148 17.49 0.12 10.75
CA PHE A 148 18.35 1.18 10.25
C PHE A 148 19.57 0.56 9.59
N GLU A 149 19.70 0.79 8.28
CA GLU A 149 20.86 0.38 7.49
C GLU A 149 21.82 1.57 7.36
N PRO A 150 23.10 1.45 7.73
CA PRO A 150 24.07 2.53 7.53
C PRO A 150 24.30 2.74 6.03
N VAL A 151 24.15 3.99 5.57
CA VAL A 151 24.46 4.38 4.19
C VAL A 151 25.84 5.02 4.14
N GLU A 152 26.08 5.99 5.01
CA GLU A 152 27.33 6.72 5.21
C GLU A 152 27.43 7.14 6.68
N ASP A 153 28.55 7.74 7.09
CA ASP A 153 28.72 8.21 8.46
C ASP A 153 27.63 9.23 8.87
N GLY A 154 26.86 8.87 9.90
CA GLY A 154 25.71 9.63 10.38
C GLY A 154 24.48 9.61 9.47
N LEU A 155 24.45 8.85 8.38
CA LEU A 155 23.28 8.73 7.49
C LEU A 155 22.75 7.30 7.44
N TRP A 156 21.50 7.15 7.82
CA TRP A 156 20.83 5.86 7.95
C TRP A 156 19.62 5.77 7.04
N ARG A 157 19.47 4.65 6.33
CA ARG A 157 18.23 4.32 5.63
C ARG A 157 17.31 3.55 6.58
N ILE A 158 16.07 4.01 6.71
CA ILE A 158 15.08 3.41 7.61
C ILE A 158 14.19 2.45 6.83
N TYR A 159 14.08 1.24 7.36
CA TYR A 159 13.24 0.16 6.85
C TYR A 159 12.12 -0.19 7.83
N PHE A 160 10.96 -0.47 7.27
CA PHE A 160 9.92 -1.28 7.92
C PHE A 160 9.71 -2.53 7.09
N SER A 161 10.05 -3.70 7.67
CA SER A 161 10.16 -4.95 6.92
C SER A 161 11.04 -4.75 5.67
N PHE A 162 10.58 -5.13 4.49
CA PHE A 162 11.30 -4.98 3.23
C PHE A 162 11.12 -3.60 2.56
N VAL A 163 10.40 -2.66 3.17
CA VAL A 163 10.08 -1.36 2.56
C VAL A 163 10.92 -0.25 3.19
N THR A 164 11.59 0.53 2.35
CA THR A 164 12.24 1.78 2.76
C THR A 164 11.18 2.84 3.06
N ILE A 165 11.18 3.36 4.29
CA ILE A 165 10.20 4.35 4.77
C ILE A 165 10.79 5.75 4.92
N GLY A 166 12.11 5.89 4.86
CA GLY A 166 12.78 7.17 4.90
C GLY A 166 14.28 7.06 5.20
N TYR A 167 14.84 8.18 5.58
CA TYR A 167 16.25 8.36 5.94
C TYR A 167 16.33 9.15 7.24
N PHE A 168 17.29 8.80 8.08
CA PHE A 168 17.65 9.55 9.27
C PHE A 168 19.07 10.06 9.13
N ASP A 169 19.23 11.38 9.11
CA ASP A 169 20.53 12.04 9.15
C ASP A 169 20.77 12.51 10.59
N GLU A 170 21.75 11.88 11.23
CA GLU A 170 22.15 12.15 12.60
C GLU A 170 22.84 13.52 12.74
N ARG A 171 23.57 13.95 11.71
CA ARG A 171 24.36 15.19 11.71
C ARG A 171 23.45 16.41 11.79
N ILE A 172 22.36 16.38 11.00
CA ILE A 172 21.33 17.43 11.01
C ILE A 172 20.10 17.06 11.87
N ARG A 173 20.13 15.91 12.53
CA ARG A 173 19.09 15.40 13.44
C ARG A 173 17.69 15.39 12.79
N LYS A 174 17.59 14.90 11.55
CA LYS A 174 16.36 15.00 10.76
C LYS A 174 15.98 13.68 10.10
N VAL A 175 14.68 13.39 10.12
CA VAL A 175 14.07 12.31 9.35
C VAL A 175 13.48 12.88 8.06
N THR A 176 13.82 12.30 6.91
CA THR A 176 13.27 12.67 5.60
C THR A 176 12.74 11.46 4.86
N ARG A 177 11.77 11.68 3.96
CA ARG A 177 11.21 10.59 3.14
C ARG A 177 12.15 10.19 1.99
N THR A 178 12.90 11.16 1.47
CA THR A 178 13.84 10.99 0.36
C THR A 178 15.18 11.59 0.74
N LEU A 179 16.26 11.04 0.18
CA LEU A 179 17.55 11.74 0.15
C LEU A 179 17.39 12.96 -0.75
N LYS A 180 17.77 14.13 -0.25
CA LYS A 180 18.03 15.27 -1.12
C LYS A 180 19.46 15.08 -1.60
N VAL A 181 19.63 14.74 -2.88
CA VAL A 181 20.90 14.86 -3.59
C VAL A 181 21.15 16.34 -3.84
#